data_AF-A0A5N9EEM3-F1
#
_entry.id   AF-A0A5N9EEM3-F1
#
_cell.length_a   1.000
_cell.length_b   1.000
_cell.length_c   1.000
_cell.angle_alpha   90.00
_cell.angle_beta   90.00
_cell.angle_gamma   90.00
#
_symmetry.space_group_name_H-M   'P 1'
#
loop_
_entity.id
_entity.type
_entity.pdbx_description
1 polymer ?
#
loop_
_entity_poly.entity_id
_entity_poly.type
_entity_poly.pdbx_seq_one_letter_code
_entity_poly.pdbx_strand_id
1 'polypeptide(L)'
;MEVKVSYGEPEKTQTDALFIGVFEDQKLSTSENLAIDNSIGGYLTSLFEKQELTGSKGELTLIHTPRHAYPSINSDRIILVGLGDQSNFTYDVMREVAASCSRYLINKGVNHVAAVLPGKSLSSLSPYESAVVLSEGFYLGTYRFDKYKTRGMPRSIPKIFEIIESDRSNIEAIEKGLSRGFINASSESFARDLVNEPANRLSPTDLSDIAKQMVYTNDVMCKVFDLDQVEALGMGAFVGVAVGASRKPKFIHLSYSGDKKNKENNVWLIGKAITFDTGGISLKPASGMASMKGDMGGGAAVLSAFKTISELAPKINVNAVCAATDNM
;
A
#
# COMPACT_ATOMS: atom_id res chain seq x y z
N MET A 1 -4.50 -8.86 4.76
CA MET A 1 -3.19 -9.52 4.80
C MET A 1 -2.62 -9.26 6.18
N GLU A 2 -2.25 -10.32 6.89
CA GLU A 2 -1.48 -10.25 8.13
C GLU A 2 -0.02 -9.96 7.79
N VAL A 3 0.61 -9.05 8.53
CA VAL A 3 2.04 -8.74 8.41
C VAL A 3 2.75 -9.05 9.72
N LYS A 4 3.91 -9.70 9.65
CA LYS A 4 4.69 -10.04 10.85
C LYS A 4 6.20 -10.10 10.56
N VAL A 5 6.99 -10.00 11.62
CA VAL A 5 8.43 -10.23 11.58
C VAL A 5 8.74 -11.41 12.47
N SER A 6 9.64 -12.29 12.03
CA SER A 6 10.10 -13.42 12.84
C SER A 6 11.61 -13.45 12.90
N TYR A 7 12.11 -13.75 14.09
CA TYR A 7 13.52 -14.08 14.28
C TYR A 7 13.77 -15.53 13.88
N GLY A 8 14.74 -15.76 12.99
CA GLY A 8 15.16 -17.10 12.62
C GLY A 8 15.89 -17.19 11.30
N GLU A 9 16.11 -18.43 10.87
CA GLU A 9 16.77 -18.76 9.60
C GLU A 9 15.73 -18.84 8.47
N PRO A 10 15.89 -18.08 7.36
CA PRO A 10 14.94 -18.08 6.25
C PRO A 10 14.65 -19.47 5.68
N GLU A 11 15.67 -20.31 5.52
CA GLU A 11 15.56 -21.67 5.01
C GLU A 11 14.77 -22.60 5.94
N LYS A 12 14.71 -22.29 7.24
CA LYS A 12 13.95 -23.08 8.23
C LYS A 12 12.52 -22.59 8.40
N THR A 13 12.14 -21.50 7.74
CA THR A 13 10.79 -20.93 7.85
C THR A 13 9.82 -21.66 6.92
N GLN A 14 8.76 -22.24 7.48
CA GLN A 14 7.71 -22.89 6.70
C GLN A 14 6.80 -21.86 6.02
N THR A 15 6.83 -21.81 4.69
CA THR A 15 6.08 -20.85 3.87
C THR A 15 5.74 -21.41 2.48
N ASP A 16 4.77 -20.81 1.79
CA ASP A 16 4.43 -21.20 0.42
C ASP A 16 5.43 -20.64 -0.62
N ALA A 17 6.09 -19.52 -0.29
CA ALA A 17 7.16 -18.92 -1.09
C ALA A 17 8.09 -18.05 -0.23
N LEU A 18 9.40 -18.21 -0.44
CA LEU A 18 10.45 -17.37 0.13
C LEU A 18 10.98 -16.39 -0.93
N PHE A 19 10.76 -15.10 -0.72
CA PHE A 19 11.31 -13.99 -1.50
C PHE A 19 12.76 -13.74 -1.10
N ILE A 20 13.66 -13.75 -2.08
CA ILE A 20 15.03 -13.24 -1.93
C ILE A 20 15.37 -12.22 -3.02
N GLY A 21 16.07 -11.16 -2.64
CA GLY A 21 16.61 -10.16 -3.56
C GLY A 21 18.08 -10.44 -3.88
N VAL A 22 18.49 -10.23 -5.13
CA VAL A 22 19.88 -10.37 -5.59
C VAL A 22 20.28 -9.22 -6.51
N PHE A 23 21.51 -8.72 -6.39
CA PHE A 23 22.07 -7.72 -7.29
C PHE A 23 22.85 -8.38 -8.43
N GLU A 24 22.99 -7.70 -9.57
CA GLU A 24 23.75 -8.18 -10.73
C GLU A 24 25.22 -8.45 -10.39
N ASP A 25 25.84 -7.52 -9.67
CA ASP A 25 27.26 -7.51 -9.35
C ASP A 25 27.59 -8.33 -8.09
N GLN A 26 26.61 -8.54 -7.20
CA GLN A 26 26.79 -9.21 -5.91
C GLN A 26 26.22 -10.64 -5.88
N LYS A 27 25.29 -10.98 -6.78
CA LYS A 27 24.64 -12.30 -6.87
C LYS A 27 24.09 -12.75 -5.50
N LEU A 28 24.59 -13.86 -4.96
CA LEU A 28 24.17 -14.47 -3.70
C LEU A 28 25.01 -14.03 -2.49
N SER A 29 25.76 -12.92 -2.55
CA SER A 29 26.80 -12.61 -1.56
C SER A 29 26.35 -12.36 -0.11
N THR A 30 25.04 -12.33 0.20
CA THR A 30 24.57 -12.28 1.59
C THR A 30 24.67 -13.64 2.27
N SER A 31 24.86 -13.64 3.59
CA SER A 31 24.83 -14.86 4.41
C SER A 31 23.54 -15.66 4.23
N GLU A 32 22.41 -14.95 4.17
CA GLU A 32 21.08 -15.53 4.02
C GLU A 32 20.91 -16.19 2.64
N ASN A 33 21.31 -15.50 1.56
CA ASN A 33 21.20 -16.05 0.21
C ASN A 33 22.11 -17.27 0.03
N LEU A 34 23.32 -17.26 0.60
CA LEU A 34 24.21 -18.43 0.61
C LEU A 34 23.62 -19.58 1.42
N ALA A 35 23.04 -19.33 2.59
CA ALA A 35 22.42 -20.37 3.41
C ALA A 35 21.23 -21.05 2.70
N ILE A 36 20.41 -20.24 2.02
CA ILE A 36 19.30 -20.71 1.19
C ILE A 36 19.82 -21.54 0.02
N ASP A 37 20.85 -21.08 -0.70
CA ASP A 37 21.42 -21.82 -1.83
C ASP A 37 22.06 -23.14 -1.40
N ASN A 38 22.82 -23.14 -0.29
CA ASN A 38 23.37 -24.35 0.30
C ASN A 38 22.28 -25.36 0.68
N SER A 39 21.14 -24.88 1.17
CA SER A 39 19.99 -25.73 1.53
C SER A 39 19.31 -26.38 0.32
N ILE A 40 19.56 -25.87 -0.89
CA ILE A 40 19.12 -26.48 -2.15
C ILE A 40 20.28 -27.04 -2.99
N GLY A 41 21.45 -27.27 -2.37
CA GLY A 41 22.59 -27.93 -3.01
C GLY A 41 23.37 -27.06 -4.00
N GLY A 42 23.37 -25.73 -3.85
CA GLY A 42 24.11 -24.82 -4.72
C GLY A 42 23.45 -24.56 -6.07
N TYR A 43 22.14 -24.83 -6.18
CA TYR A 43 21.43 -24.74 -7.44
C TYR A 43 21.32 -23.31 -7.98
N LEU A 44 21.09 -22.30 -7.12
CA LEU A 44 21.08 -20.89 -7.53
C LEU A 44 22.46 -20.48 -8.05
N THR A 45 23.54 -20.89 -7.36
CA THR A 45 24.91 -20.67 -7.86
C THR A 45 25.10 -21.25 -9.25
N SER A 46 24.66 -22.50 -9.49
CA SER A 46 24.74 -23.13 -10.81
C SER A 46 23.98 -22.35 -11.89
N LEU A 47 22.82 -21.77 -11.56
CA LEU A 47 22.07 -20.94 -12.51
C LEU A 47 22.78 -19.62 -12.82
N PHE A 48 23.42 -19.00 -11.85
CA PHE A 48 24.27 -17.82 -12.07
C PHE A 48 25.50 -18.13 -12.94
N GLU A 49 26.13 -19.29 -12.75
CA GLU A 49 27.26 -19.74 -13.58
C GLU A 49 26.85 -19.98 -15.03
N LYS A 50 25.62 -20.49 -15.24
CA LYS A 50 25.02 -20.72 -16.56
C LYS A 50 24.39 -19.47 -17.19
N GLN A 51 24.39 -18.33 -16.47
CA GLN A 51 23.73 -17.08 -16.88
C GLN A 51 22.21 -17.22 -17.08
N GLU A 52 21.59 -18.24 -16.47
CA GLU A 52 20.14 -18.36 -16.40
C GLU A 52 19.54 -17.47 -15.30
N LEU A 53 20.39 -17.07 -14.34
CA LEU A 53 20.13 -15.99 -13.40
C LEU A 53 21.14 -14.87 -13.63
N THR A 54 20.64 -13.64 -13.72
CA THR A 54 21.50 -12.45 -13.91
C THR A 54 21.46 -11.49 -12.73
N GLY A 55 20.34 -11.42 -12.01
CA GLY A 55 20.08 -10.41 -11.00
C GLY A 55 19.56 -9.09 -11.57
N SER A 56 19.21 -9.06 -12.86
CA SER A 56 18.76 -7.85 -13.53
C SER A 56 17.47 -7.29 -12.95
N LYS A 57 17.33 -5.97 -12.92
CA LYS A 57 16.19 -5.31 -12.25
C LYS A 57 14.86 -5.86 -12.77
N GLY A 58 14.08 -6.44 -11.86
CA GLY A 58 12.75 -6.99 -12.17
C GLY A 58 12.76 -8.41 -12.74
N GLU A 59 13.92 -9.06 -12.86
CA GLU A 59 14.02 -10.50 -13.11
C GLU A 59 13.28 -11.26 -12.00
N LEU A 60 12.44 -12.22 -12.38
CA LEU A 60 11.67 -13.05 -11.45
C LEU A 60 11.89 -14.52 -11.79
N THR A 61 12.57 -15.26 -10.90
CA THR A 61 12.85 -16.68 -11.10
C THR A 61 12.29 -17.50 -9.95
N LEU A 62 11.30 -18.34 -10.26
CA LEU A 62 10.63 -19.21 -9.30
C LEU A 62 11.24 -20.60 -9.33
N ILE A 63 11.84 -21.01 -8.21
CA ILE A 63 12.36 -22.36 -8.00
C ILE A 63 11.39 -23.11 -7.09
N HIS A 64 10.97 -24.30 -7.52
CA HIS A 64 10.19 -25.21 -6.68
C HIS A 64 11.10 -26.05 -5.80
N THR A 65 10.79 -26.13 -4.51
CA THR A 65 11.64 -26.80 -3.52
C THR A 65 10.91 -27.97 -2.89
N PRO A 66 10.60 -29.04 -3.65
CA PRO A 66 9.89 -30.19 -3.09
C PRO A 66 10.75 -30.86 -2.01
N ARG A 67 10.14 -31.11 -0.85
CA ARG A 67 10.83 -31.58 0.37
C ARG A 67 11.64 -32.87 0.20
N HIS A 68 11.26 -33.73 -0.75
CA HIS A 68 11.99 -34.97 -1.04
C HIS A 68 13.32 -34.72 -1.78
N ALA A 69 13.42 -33.63 -2.53
CA ALA A 69 14.65 -33.24 -3.21
C ALA A 69 15.50 -32.29 -2.35
N TYR A 70 14.84 -31.41 -1.58
CA TYR A 70 15.49 -30.40 -0.76
C TYR A 70 14.97 -30.45 0.69
N PRO A 71 15.45 -31.41 1.51
CA PRO A 71 14.95 -31.60 2.88
C PRO A 71 15.37 -30.50 3.86
N SER A 72 16.39 -29.70 3.50
CA SER A 72 16.98 -28.67 4.36
C SER A 72 16.26 -27.31 4.28
N ILE A 73 15.34 -27.14 3.34
CA ILE A 73 14.51 -25.94 3.17
C ILE A 73 13.04 -26.24 3.45
N ASN A 74 12.39 -25.36 4.21
CA ASN A 74 10.99 -25.53 4.65
C ASN A 74 9.97 -24.75 3.81
N SER A 75 10.43 -23.88 2.89
CA SER A 75 9.54 -23.22 1.94
C SER A 75 9.22 -24.14 0.75
N ASP A 76 8.00 -24.06 0.22
CA ASP A 76 7.58 -24.82 -0.98
C ASP A 76 8.22 -24.30 -2.27
N ARG A 77 8.61 -23.01 -2.26
CA ARG A 77 9.17 -22.29 -3.39
C ARG A 77 10.16 -21.23 -2.91
N ILE A 78 11.15 -20.92 -3.73
CA ILE A 78 11.97 -19.71 -3.64
C ILE A 78 11.62 -18.84 -4.85
N ILE A 79 11.34 -17.57 -4.63
CA ILE A 79 11.24 -16.57 -5.69
C ILE A 79 12.43 -15.63 -5.56
N LEU A 80 13.32 -15.70 -6.53
CA LEU A 80 14.43 -14.79 -6.66
C LEU A 80 14.00 -13.58 -7.47
N VAL A 81 14.36 -12.40 -6.96
CA VAL A 81 13.99 -11.11 -7.51
C VAL A 81 15.27 -10.32 -7.79
N GLY A 82 15.52 -10.02 -9.06
CA GLY A 82 16.66 -9.22 -9.46
C GLY A 82 16.47 -7.75 -9.09
N LEU A 83 17.45 -7.20 -8.39
CA LEU A 83 17.49 -5.82 -7.89
C LEU A 83 18.24 -4.88 -8.84
N GLY A 84 18.91 -5.42 -9.87
CA GLY A 84 19.75 -4.68 -10.80
C GLY A 84 21.15 -4.42 -10.24
N ASP A 85 21.82 -3.43 -10.81
CA ASP A 85 23.10 -2.90 -10.32
C ASP A 85 22.94 -2.27 -8.93
N GLN A 86 23.76 -2.70 -7.97
CA GLN A 86 23.76 -2.19 -6.60
C GLN A 86 23.93 -0.66 -6.54
N SER A 87 24.74 -0.08 -7.43
CA SER A 87 25.00 1.36 -7.46
C SER A 87 23.77 2.19 -7.86
N ASN A 88 22.81 1.57 -8.54
CA ASN A 88 21.54 2.16 -8.97
C ASN A 88 20.37 1.80 -8.04
N PHE A 89 20.64 1.12 -6.91
CA PHE A 89 19.59 0.69 -6.00
C PHE A 89 19.00 1.85 -5.22
N THR A 90 17.67 1.96 -5.26
CA THR A 90 16.91 3.01 -4.58
C THR A 90 15.68 2.45 -3.86
N TYR A 91 15.06 3.29 -3.04
CA TYR A 91 13.75 3.05 -2.44
C TYR A 91 12.71 2.60 -3.49
N ASP A 92 12.70 3.22 -4.67
CA ASP A 92 11.73 2.93 -5.72
C ASP A 92 12.01 1.60 -6.41
N VAL A 93 13.30 1.25 -6.60
CA VAL A 93 13.66 -0.08 -7.13
C VAL A 93 13.09 -1.17 -6.23
N MET A 94 13.31 -1.09 -4.92
CA MET A 94 12.79 -2.08 -3.96
C MET A 94 11.26 -2.16 -4.00
N ARG A 95 10.58 -1.01 -4.04
CA ARG A 95 9.12 -0.94 -4.08
C ARG A 95 8.55 -1.56 -5.38
N GLU A 96 9.17 -1.27 -6.52
CA GLU A 96 8.75 -1.78 -7.83
C GLU A 96 8.92 -3.30 -7.95
N VAL A 97 10.07 -3.83 -7.53
CA VAL A 97 10.34 -5.27 -7.61
C VAL A 97 9.47 -6.05 -6.62
N ALA A 98 9.20 -5.50 -5.44
CA ALA A 98 8.28 -6.07 -4.47
C ALA A 98 6.86 -6.17 -5.03
N ALA A 99 6.40 -5.11 -5.72
CA ALA A 99 5.10 -5.09 -6.38
C ALA A 99 5.02 -6.09 -7.54
N SER A 100 6.09 -6.24 -8.32
CA SER A 100 6.15 -7.25 -9.39
C SER A 100 6.13 -8.67 -8.85
N CYS A 101 6.88 -8.94 -7.79
CA CYS A 101 6.90 -10.22 -7.12
C CYS A 101 5.52 -10.58 -6.57
N SER A 102 4.84 -9.66 -5.86
CA SER A 102 3.52 -9.94 -5.30
C SER A 102 2.47 -10.24 -6.39
N ARG A 103 2.45 -9.48 -7.49
CA ARG A 103 1.61 -9.79 -8.66
C ARG A 103 1.87 -11.18 -9.22
N TYR A 104 3.14 -11.56 -9.36
CA TYR A 104 3.54 -12.86 -9.87
C TYR A 104 3.07 -13.99 -8.94
N LEU A 105 3.30 -13.86 -7.64
CA LEU A 105 2.93 -14.87 -6.64
C LEU A 105 1.42 -15.07 -6.51
N ILE A 106 0.61 -14.03 -6.69
CA ILE A 106 -0.84 -14.20 -6.71
C ILE A 106 -1.26 -15.16 -7.82
N ASN A 107 -0.68 -15.03 -9.02
CA ASN A 107 -0.98 -15.93 -10.14
C ASN A 107 -0.53 -17.38 -9.87
N LYS A 108 0.36 -17.60 -8.90
CA LYS A 108 0.79 -18.92 -8.43
C LYS A 108 -0.04 -19.44 -7.26
N GLY A 109 -0.98 -18.66 -6.71
CA GLY A 109 -1.89 -19.09 -5.63
C GLY A 109 -1.19 -19.22 -4.28
N VAL A 110 -0.15 -18.41 -4.05
CA VAL A 110 0.63 -18.38 -2.82
C VAL A 110 -0.15 -17.62 -1.73
N ASN A 111 -0.29 -18.23 -0.55
CA ASN A 111 -0.99 -17.64 0.59
C ASN A 111 -0.05 -17.09 1.67
N HIS A 112 1.11 -17.70 1.87
CA HIS A 112 2.11 -17.25 2.86
C HIS A 112 3.44 -16.97 2.17
N VAL A 113 3.85 -15.70 2.18
CA VAL A 113 5.11 -15.24 1.61
C VAL A 113 6.02 -14.79 2.75
N ALA A 114 7.21 -15.38 2.86
CA ALA A 114 8.30 -14.79 3.62
C ALA A 114 9.24 -14.01 2.71
N ALA A 115 9.89 -12.99 3.23
CA ALA A 115 10.92 -12.23 2.53
C ALA A 115 12.15 -12.04 3.41
N VAL A 116 13.31 -12.01 2.76
CA VAL A 116 14.59 -11.61 3.35
C VAL A 116 14.90 -10.20 2.86
N LEU A 117 15.28 -9.30 3.77
CA LEU A 117 15.74 -7.98 3.39
C LEU A 117 17.15 -8.05 2.79
N PRO A 118 17.48 -7.24 1.78
CA PRO A 118 18.86 -7.08 1.34
C PRO A 118 19.72 -6.64 2.54
N GLY A 119 20.84 -7.34 2.77
CA GLY A 119 21.72 -7.03 3.91
C GLY A 119 22.23 -5.59 3.89
N LYS A 120 22.58 -5.04 5.06
CA LYS A 120 23.10 -3.66 5.21
C LYS A 120 24.36 -3.39 4.38
N SER A 121 25.18 -4.42 4.11
CA SER A 121 26.35 -4.28 3.25
C SER A 121 25.99 -4.08 1.78
N LEU A 122 24.79 -4.50 1.38
CA LEU A 122 24.35 -4.49 -0.01
C LEU A 122 23.38 -3.37 -0.34
N SER A 123 22.78 -2.71 0.67
CA SER A 123 21.85 -1.60 0.46
C SER A 123 22.23 -0.39 1.30
N SER A 124 22.00 0.81 0.75
CA SER A 124 22.12 2.07 1.49
C SER A 124 20.96 2.31 2.48
N LEU A 125 19.98 1.40 2.49
CA LEU A 125 18.77 1.48 3.30
C LEU A 125 19.00 0.88 4.68
N SER A 126 18.50 1.56 5.72
CA SER A 126 18.39 0.96 7.05
C SER A 126 17.37 -0.20 7.05
N PRO A 127 17.41 -1.12 8.04
CA PRO A 127 16.42 -2.18 8.17
C PRO A 127 14.97 -1.65 8.23
N TYR A 128 14.77 -0.52 8.90
CA TYR A 128 13.47 0.17 8.92
C TYR A 128 13.05 0.60 7.51
N GLU A 129 13.90 1.33 6.78
CA GLU A 129 13.58 1.83 5.44
C GLU A 129 13.32 0.69 4.45
N SER A 130 14.16 -0.36 4.47
CA SER A 130 13.98 -1.57 3.67
C SER A 130 12.64 -2.24 3.92
N ALA A 131 12.24 -2.39 5.20
CA ALA A 131 10.95 -2.96 5.56
C ALA A 131 9.77 -2.07 5.12
N VAL A 132 9.89 -0.73 5.21
CA VAL A 132 8.87 0.21 4.69
C VAL A 132 8.65 0.00 3.21
N VAL A 133 9.69 0.12 2.39
CA VAL A 133 9.52 0.10 0.92
C VAL A 133 9.16 -1.27 0.37
N LEU A 134 9.68 -2.35 0.99
CA LEU A 134 9.33 -3.72 0.62
C LEU A 134 7.86 -3.97 0.89
N SER A 135 7.38 -3.65 2.10
CA SER A 135 5.99 -3.89 2.48
C SER A 135 5.02 -3.01 1.70
N GLU A 136 5.37 -1.75 1.43
CA GLU A 136 4.58 -0.86 0.56
C GLU A 136 4.43 -1.45 -0.83
N GLY A 137 5.55 -1.79 -1.47
CA GLY A 137 5.56 -2.32 -2.82
C GLY A 137 4.82 -3.64 -2.92
N PHE A 138 5.10 -4.56 -1.99
CA PHE A 138 4.45 -5.86 -1.94
C PHE A 138 2.92 -5.71 -1.83
N TYR A 139 2.44 -4.92 -0.85
CA TYR A 139 1.01 -4.72 -0.63
C TYR A 139 0.33 -4.00 -1.79
N LEU A 140 0.91 -2.90 -2.31
CA LEU A 140 0.37 -2.17 -3.45
C LEU A 140 0.33 -3.02 -4.73
N GLY A 141 1.30 -3.93 -4.91
CA GLY A 141 1.26 -4.89 -6.01
C GLY A 141 0.11 -5.89 -5.91
N THR A 142 -0.45 -6.09 -4.72
CA THR A 142 -1.65 -6.91 -4.51
C THR A 142 -2.96 -6.17 -4.73
N TYR A 143 -2.93 -4.84 -4.89
CA TYR A 143 -4.13 -4.02 -5.03
C TYR A 143 -4.95 -4.40 -6.27
N ARG A 144 -6.26 -4.59 -6.06
CA ARG A 144 -7.23 -4.86 -7.12
C ARG A 144 -8.59 -4.28 -6.73
N PHE A 145 -9.25 -3.63 -7.68
CA PHE A 145 -10.63 -3.20 -7.52
C PHE A 145 -11.57 -4.18 -8.23
N ASP A 146 -11.91 -5.27 -7.54
CA ASP A 146 -12.73 -6.36 -8.09
C ASP A 146 -14.14 -6.42 -7.49
N LYS A 147 -14.53 -5.45 -6.65
CA LYS A 147 -15.80 -5.40 -5.90
C LYS A 147 -17.07 -5.67 -6.73
N TYR A 148 -17.07 -5.27 -8.00
CA TYR A 148 -18.21 -5.42 -8.91
C TYR A 148 -18.05 -6.53 -9.96
N LYS A 149 -16.94 -7.27 -9.94
CA LYS A 149 -16.70 -8.38 -10.88
C LYS A 149 -17.39 -9.65 -10.37
N THR A 150 -18.09 -10.34 -11.26
CA THR A 150 -18.80 -11.60 -10.96
C THR A 150 -18.27 -12.80 -11.72
N ARG A 151 -17.35 -12.59 -12.68
CA ARG A 151 -16.71 -13.62 -13.51
C ARG A 151 -15.21 -13.36 -13.57
N GLY A 152 -14.42 -14.42 -13.77
CA GLY A 152 -12.96 -14.31 -13.85
C GLY A 152 -12.34 -13.81 -12.55
N MET A 153 -12.89 -14.23 -11.40
CA MET A 153 -12.37 -13.89 -10.08
C MET A 153 -10.90 -14.29 -10.03
N PRO A 154 -9.97 -13.33 -9.84
CA PRO A 154 -8.58 -13.65 -9.83
C PRO A 154 -8.23 -14.43 -8.55
N ARG A 155 -7.09 -15.13 -8.55
CA ARG A 155 -6.63 -15.86 -7.36
C ARG A 155 -6.55 -14.93 -6.15
N SER A 156 -6.78 -15.49 -4.96
CA SER A 156 -6.68 -14.75 -3.69
C SER A 156 -5.31 -14.12 -3.51
N ILE A 157 -5.28 -12.93 -2.91
CA ILE A 157 -4.03 -12.31 -2.46
C ILE A 157 -3.41 -13.14 -1.33
N PRO A 158 -2.08 -13.06 -1.12
CA PRO A 158 -1.44 -13.64 0.06
C PRO A 158 -2.14 -13.19 1.35
N LYS A 159 -2.36 -14.15 2.25
CA LYS A 159 -2.95 -13.92 3.56
C LYS A 159 -1.90 -13.44 4.55
N ILE A 160 -0.67 -13.93 4.45
CA ILE A 160 0.43 -13.63 5.36
C ILE A 160 1.63 -13.12 4.55
N PHE A 161 2.17 -11.98 4.95
CA PHE A 161 3.47 -11.47 4.51
C PHE A 161 4.41 -11.35 5.72
N GLU A 162 5.52 -12.04 5.67
CA GLU A 162 6.45 -12.19 6.78
C GLU A 162 7.85 -11.73 6.38
N ILE A 163 8.53 -10.98 7.25
CA ILE A 163 9.95 -10.70 7.09
C ILE A 163 10.73 -11.57 8.08
N ILE A 164 11.70 -12.33 7.56
CA ILE A 164 12.59 -13.14 8.39
C ILE A 164 13.90 -12.40 8.59
N GLU A 165 14.33 -12.28 9.84
CA GLU A 165 15.56 -11.59 10.22
C GLU A 165 16.38 -12.46 11.18
N SER A 166 17.65 -12.63 10.85
CA SER A 166 18.63 -13.46 11.56
C SER A 166 19.33 -12.69 12.68
N ASP A 167 19.30 -11.36 12.65
CA ASP A 167 19.89 -10.46 13.65
C ASP A 167 18.80 -9.82 14.52
N ARG A 168 18.73 -10.25 15.79
CA ARG A 168 17.76 -9.74 16.78
C ARG A 168 17.79 -8.23 16.93
N SER A 169 18.94 -7.59 16.70
CA SER A 169 19.08 -6.14 16.87
C SER A 169 18.29 -5.32 15.83
N ASN A 170 17.93 -5.92 14.69
CA ASN A 170 17.17 -5.27 13.63
C ASN A 170 15.65 -5.48 13.74
N ILE A 171 15.19 -6.48 14.52
CA ILE A 171 13.78 -6.90 14.57
C ILE A 171 12.85 -5.73 14.87
N GLU A 172 13.12 -4.94 15.91
CA GLU A 172 12.25 -3.82 16.30
C GLU A 172 12.16 -2.75 15.19
N ALA A 173 13.28 -2.47 14.51
CA ALA A 173 13.32 -1.51 13.42
C ALA A 173 12.52 -2.02 12.21
N ILE A 174 12.63 -3.31 11.89
CA ILE A 174 11.89 -3.97 10.81
C ILE A 174 10.40 -4.03 11.13
N GLU A 175 10.00 -4.36 12.36
CA GLU A 175 8.59 -4.38 12.79
C GLU A 175 7.95 -3.01 12.61
N LYS A 176 8.63 -1.95 13.07
CA LYS A 176 8.19 -0.56 12.87
C LYS A 176 8.09 -0.21 11.39
N GLY A 177 9.07 -0.61 10.59
CA GLY A 177 9.10 -0.33 9.15
C GLY A 177 8.00 -1.08 8.38
N LEU A 178 7.81 -2.36 8.67
CA LEU A 178 6.77 -3.22 8.11
C LEU A 178 5.37 -2.68 8.43
N SER A 179 5.14 -2.32 9.71
CA SER A 179 3.88 -1.71 10.13
C SER A 179 3.64 -0.39 9.41
N ARG A 180 4.66 0.48 9.34
CA ARG A 180 4.55 1.77 8.65
C ARG A 180 4.23 1.61 7.16
N GLY A 181 4.96 0.74 6.46
CA GLY A 181 4.76 0.55 5.03
C GLY A 181 3.40 -0.09 4.72
N PHE A 182 2.94 -1.02 5.55
CA PHE A 182 1.59 -1.57 5.45
C PHE A 182 0.50 -0.51 5.66
N ILE A 183 0.63 0.35 6.68
CA ILE A 183 -0.31 1.46 6.92
C ILE A 183 -0.34 2.39 5.71
N ASN A 184 0.83 2.82 5.20
CA ASN A 184 0.92 3.70 4.04
C ASN A 184 0.21 3.08 2.81
N ALA A 185 0.54 1.83 2.47
CA ALA A 185 0.00 1.15 1.29
C ALA A 185 -1.48 0.78 1.41
N SER A 186 -1.95 0.41 2.60
CA SER A 186 -3.37 0.13 2.84
C SER A 186 -4.22 1.40 2.78
N SER A 187 -3.71 2.51 3.29
CA SER A 187 -4.37 3.81 3.15
C SER A 187 -4.37 4.33 1.71
N GLU A 188 -3.28 4.13 0.95
CA GLU A 188 -3.29 4.44 -0.48
C GLU A 188 -4.31 3.59 -1.24
N SER A 189 -4.37 2.29 -0.94
CA SER A 189 -5.37 1.38 -1.51
C SER A 189 -6.80 1.85 -1.19
N PHE A 190 -7.04 2.33 0.03
CA PHE A 190 -8.31 2.94 0.42
C PHE A 190 -8.66 4.18 -0.42
N ALA A 191 -7.70 5.08 -0.68
CA ALA A 191 -7.95 6.21 -1.60
C ALA A 191 -8.30 5.71 -3.01
N ARG A 192 -7.57 4.71 -3.52
CA ARG A 192 -7.85 4.10 -4.83
C ARG A 192 -9.22 3.43 -4.87
N ASP A 193 -9.66 2.80 -3.78
CA ASP A 193 -11.00 2.22 -3.69
C ASP A 193 -12.06 3.31 -3.85
N LEU A 194 -11.95 4.42 -3.12
CA LEU A 194 -12.90 5.53 -3.23
C LEU A 194 -12.95 6.13 -4.64
N VAL A 195 -11.80 6.34 -5.27
CA VAL A 195 -11.74 6.87 -6.66
C VAL A 195 -12.29 5.88 -7.68
N ASN A 196 -12.14 4.57 -7.43
CA ASN A 196 -12.61 3.53 -8.34
C ASN A 196 -14.11 3.23 -8.19
N GLU A 197 -14.71 3.53 -7.04
CA GLU A 197 -16.15 3.44 -6.87
C GLU A 197 -16.88 4.23 -7.98
N PRO A 198 -17.90 3.64 -8.64
CA PRO A 198 -18.69 4.38 -9.60
C PRO A 198 -19.56 5.41 -8.87
N ALA A 199 -19.81 6.54 -9.52
CA ALA A 199 -20.53 7.66 -8.92
C ALA A 199 -21.93 7.30 -8.38
N ASN A 200 -22.59 6.26 -8.91
CA ASN A 200 -23.87 5.77 -8.41
C ASN A 200 -23.78 4.96 -7.10
N ARG A 201 -22.56 4.62 -6.65
CA ARG A 201 -22.28 3.86 -5.42
C ARG A 201 -21.53 4.66 -4.36
N LEU A 202 -20.91 5.78 -4.74
CA LEU A 202 -20.26 6.71 -3.82
C LEU A 202 -20.84 8.12 -4.00
N SER A 203 -21.83 8.43 -3.17
CA SER A 203 -22.45 9.77 -3.08
C SER A 203 -21.75 10.66 -2.04
N PRO A 204 -22.09 11.96 -1.98
CA PRO A 204 -21.61 12.83 -0.90
C PRO A 204 -21.97 12.30 0.50
N THR A 205 -23.13 11.66 0.64
CA THR A 205 -23.57 11.05 1.91
C THR A 205 -22.70 9.86 2.27
N ASP A 206 -22.45 8.95 1.32
CA ASP A 206 -21.59 7.79 1.52
C ASP A 206 -20.17 8.22 1.93
N LEU A 207 -19.62 9.24 1.28
CA LEU A 207 -18.30 9.80 1.62
C LEU A 207 -18.28 10.36 3.06
N SER A 208 -19.36 11.03 3.48
CA SER A 208 -19.50 11.54 4.84
C SER A 208 -19.63 10.43 5.88
N ASP A 209 -20.29 9.33 5.54
CA ASP A 209 -20.44 8.18 6.44
C ASP A 209 -19.14 7.40 6.58
N ILE A 210 -18.38 7.27 5.49
CA ILE A 210 -17.00 6.76 5.53
C ILE A 210 -16.11 7.63 6.44
N ALA A 211 -16.21 8.96 6.34
CA ALA A 211 -15.45 9.85 7.22
C ALA A 211 -15.83 9.70 8.70
N LYS A 212 -17.11 9.52 9.02
CA LYS A 212 -17.57 9.26 10.40
C LYS A 212 -17.01 7.95 10.97
N GLN A 213 -16.83 6.93 10.15
CA GLN A 213 -16.23 5.65 10.57
C GLN A 213 -14.75 5.77 10.97
N MET A 214 -14.08 6.88 10.62
CA MET A 214 -12.69 7.15 11.01
C MET A 214 -12.56 7.65 12.46
N VAL A 215 -13.67 7.87 13.18
CA VAL A 215 -13.67 8.31 14.58
C VAL A 215 -13.56 7.08 15.49
N TYR A 216 -12.34 6.57 15.68
CA TYR A 216 -12.08 5.40 16.54
C TYR A 216 -11.20 5.69 17.76
N THR A 217 -10.68 6.91 17.91
CA THR A 217 -9.97 7.36 19.12
C THR A 217 -10.56 8.66 19.65
N ASN A 218 -10.29 8.96 20.93
CA ASN A 218 -10.71 10.21 21.56
C ASN A 218 -9.97 11.46 21.02
N ASP A 219 -8.95 11.26 20.19
CA ASP A 219 -8.17 12.35 19.59
C ASP A 219 -8.70 12.74 18.21
N VAL A 220 -9.65 11.98 17.66
CA VAL A 220 -10.28 12.21 16.36
C VAL A 220 -11.72 12.67 16.54
N MET A 221 -12.15 13.64 15.73
CA MET A 221 -13.53 14.10 15.66
C MET A 221 -13.94 14.28 14.20
N CYS A 222 -15.20 13.98 13.89
CA CYS A 222 -15.82 14.21 12.59
C CYS A 222 -17.08 15.06 12.77
N LYS A 223 -17.14 16.21 12.09
CA LYS A 223 -18.32 17.05 11.98
C LYS A 223 -18.72 17.13 10.51
N VAL A 224 -19.99 16.84 10.25
CA VAL A 224 -20.58 16.95 8.91
C VAL A 224 -21.63 18.06 8.94
N PHE A 225 -21.55 18.97 7.98
CA PHE A 225 -22.51 20.05 7.82
C PHE A 225 -23.39 19.77 6.60
N ASP A 226 -24.69 19.87 6.80
CA ASP A 226 -25.71 19.77 5.77
C ASP A 226 -25.93 21.10 5.03
N LEU A 227 -26.72 21.08 3.96
CA LEU A 227 -26.99 22.23 3.09
C LEU A 227 -27.37 23.49 3.87
N ASP A 228 -28.40 23.41 4.72
CA ASP A 228 -28.89 24.56 5.51
C ASP A 228 -27.80 25.14 6.42
N GLN A 229 -26.91 24.30 6.94
CA GLN A 229 -25.81 24.73 7.80
C GLN A 229 -24.71 25.42 7.01
N VAL A 230 -24.36 24.93 5.81
CA VAL A 230 -23.36 25.60 4.97
C VAL A 230 -23.91 26.88 4.33
N GLU A 231 -25.21 26.96 4.06
CA GLU A 231 -25.90 28.19 3.68
C GLU A 231 -25.86 29.24 4.78
N ALA A 232 -26.20 28.84 6.02
CA ALA A 232 -26.13 29.73 7.18
C ALA A 232 -24.69 30.23 7.47
N LEU A 233 -23.67 29.43 7.12
CA LEU A 233 -22.26 29.81 7.22
C LEU A 233 -21.79 30.70 6.04
N GLY A 234 -22.64 31.01 5.08
CA GLY A 234 -22.31 31.89 3.94
C GLY A 234 -21.45 31.23 2.87
N MET A 235 -21.44 29.90 2.77
CA MET A 235 -20.62 29.15 1.80
C MET A 235 -21.23 29.15 0.38
N GLY A 236 -21.58 30.34 -0.14
CA GLY A 236 -22.34 30.50 -1.38
C GLY A 236 -21.70 29.88 -2.62
N ALA A 237 -20.36 29.84 -2.70
CA ALA A 237 -19.65 29.18 -3.80
C ALA A 237 -19.89 27.65 -3.81
N PHE A 238 -19.88 27.00 -2.65
CA PHE A 238 -20.15 25.57 -2.54
C PHE A 238 -21.62 25.26 -2.82
N VAL A 239 -22.52 26.06 -2.24
CA VAL A 239 -23.97 25.94 -2.46
C VAL A 239 -24.32 26.11 -3.94
N GLY A 240 -23.69 27.07 -4.61
CA GLY A 240 -23.91 27.33 -6.05
C GLY A 240 -23.54 26.13 -6.94
N VAL A 241 -22.53 25.34 -6.59
CA VAL A 241 -22.21 24.09 -7.30
C VAL A 241 -23.24 23.00 -6.98
N ALA A 242 -23.64 22.90 -5.71
CA ALA A 242 -24.49 21.81 -5.24
C ALA A 242 -25.98 21.93 -5.63
N VAL A 243 -26.45 23.14 -5.96
CA VAL A 243 -27.89 23.42 -6.15
C VAL A 243 -28.54 22.61 -7.28
N GLY A 244 -27.77 22.24 -8.31
CA GLY A 244 -28.25 21.42 -9.43
C GLY A 244 -28.35 19.92 -9.10
N ALA A 245 -27.71 19.47 -8.01
CA ALA A 245 -27.64 18.07 -7.66
C ALA A 245 -28.90 17.59 -6.92
N SER A 246 -29.40 16.42 -7.30
CA SER A 246 -30.49 15.73 -6.57
C SER A 246 -30.02 15.15 -5.24
N ARG A 247 -28.74 14.74 -5.16
CA ARG A 247 -28.10 14.24 -3.94
C ARG A 247 -27.59 15.41 -3.11
N LYS A 248 -27.95 15.44 -1.83
CA LYS A 248 -27.63 16.56 -0.94
C LYS A 248 -26.12 16.64 -0.68
N PRO A 249 -25.53 17.86 -0.70
CA PRO A 249 -24.11 18.05 -0.42
C PRO A 249 -23.79 17.75 1.05
N LYS A 250 -22.53 17.40 1.32
CA LYS A 250 -21.99 17.20 2.66
C LYS A 250 -20.67 17.93 2.78
N PHE A 251 -20.56 18.85 3.74
CA PHE A 251 -19.27 19.44 4.08
C PHE A 251 -18.68 18.69 5.27
N ILE A 252 -17.59 17.98 5.03
CA ILE A 252 -16.96 17.06 5.99
C ILE A 252 -15.76 17.77 6.60
N HIS A 253 -15.72 17.85 7.93
CA HIS A 253 -14.58 18.34 8.70
C HIS A 253 -14.13 17.24 9.68
N LEU A 254 -12.90 16.76 9.49
CA LEU A 254 -12.21 15.86 10.40
C LEU A 254 -11.13 16.64 11.16
N SER A 255 -10.93 16.34 12.44
CA SER A 255 -9.85 16.90 13.24
C SER A 255 -9.16 15.82 14.07
N TYR A 256 -7.83 15.82 14.07
CA TYR A 256 -6.97 14.98 14.89
C TYR A 256 -6.13 15.87 15.82
N SER A 257 -6.13 15.58 17.12
CA SER A 257 -5.48 16.39 18.16
C SER A 257 -4.22 15.74 18.73
N GLY A 258 -3.17 15.62 17.92
CA GLY A 258 -1.89 14.99 18.32
C GLY A 258 -0.95 15.87 19.14
N ASP A 259 -1.15 17.19 19.17
CA ASP A 259 -0.36 18.12 19.99
C ASP A 259 -1.27 19.16 20.68
N LYS A 260 -2.15 18.67 21.55
CA LYS A 260 -3.21 19.45 22.22
C LYS A 260 -2.74 20.74 22.90
N LYS A 261 -1.48 20.80 23.31
CA LYS A 261 -0.91 21.94 24.03
C LYS A 261 -0.33 23.01 23.11
N ASN A 262 -0.03 22.68 21.85
CA ASN A 262 0.57 23.59 20.89
C ASN A 262 -0.35 23.76 19.67
N LYS A 263 -1.25 24.75 19.72
CA LYS A 263 -2.19 25.02 18.62
C LYS A 263 -1.49 25.41 17.32
N GLU A 264 -0.31 26.02 17.37
CA GLU A 264 0.45 26.45 16.19
C GLU A 264 1.10 25.27 15.45
N ASN A 265 1.33 24.15 16.13
CA ASN A 265 1.75 22.91 15.50
C ASN A 265 0.55 22.21 14.85
N ASN A 266 0.04 22.81 13.77
CA ASN A 266 -1.09 22.28 13.03
C ASN A 266 -0.92 22.35 11.50
N VAL A 267 -1.66 21.50 10.81
CA VAL A 267 -1.78 21.51 9.34
C VAL A 267 -3.24 21.31 8.91
N TRP A 268 -3.61 21.94 7.81
CA TRP A 268 -4.92 21.79 7.17
C TRP A 268 -4.79 21.11 5.82
N LEU A 269 -5.56 20.05 5.62
CA LEU A 269 -5.65 19.29 4.38
C LEU A 269 -7.02 19.55 3.74
N ILE A 270 -7.05 20.07 2.53
CA ILE A 270 -8.31 20.41 1.83
C ILE A 270 -8.40 19.58 0.56
N GLY A 271 -9.43 18.74 0.48
CA GLY A 271 -9.63 17.80 -0.62
C GLY A 271 -10.86 18.16 -1.44
N LYS A 272 -10.68 18.36 -2.76
CA LYS A 272 -11.80 18.46 -3.70
C LYS A 272 -12.57 17.13 -3.71
N ALA A 273 -13.89 17.17 -3.46
CA ALA A 273 -14.72 15.98 -3.30
C ALA A 273 -15.96 16.00 -4.21
N ILE A 274 -15.80 16.35 -5.49
CA ILE A 274 -16.91 16.29 -6.45
C ILE A 274 -17.15 14.83 -6.84
N THR A 275 -18.21 14.21 -6.32
CA THR A 275 -18.47 12.76 -6.49
C THR A 275 -18.86 12.39 -7.92
N PHE A 276 -19.39 13.35 -8.67
CA PHE A 276 -19.47 13.29 -10.12
C PHE A 276 -19.53 14.70 -10.72
N ASP A 277 -18.77 14.93 -11.78
CA ASP A 277 -18.73 16.22 -12.47
C ASP A 277 -19.20 16.08 -13.93
N THR A 278 -20.45 16.48 -14.18
CA THR A 278 -21.00 16.57 -15.54
C THR A 278 -20.49 17.80 -16.29
N GLY A 279 -19.98 18.80 -15.57
CA GLY A 279 -19.74 20.17 -16.06
C GLY A 279 -20.87 21.16 -15.70
N GLY A 280 -22.03 20.67 -15.28
CA GLY A 280 -23.24 21.48 -15.05
C GLY A 280 -23.80 22.01 -16.36
N ILE A 281 -24.30 23.25 -16.37
CA ILE A 281 -24.78 23.93 -17.59
C ILE A 281 -23.72 23.92 -18.69
N SER A 282 -22.44 24.07 -18.32
CA SER A 282 -21.30 23.92 -19.22
C SER A 282 -20.93 22.44 -19.38
N LEU A 283 -21.88 21.67 -19.93
CA LEU A 283 -21.82 20.22 -19.99
C LEU A 283 -20.54 19.74 -20.71
N LYS A 284 -19.83 18.81 -20.06
CA LYS A 284 -18.65 18.16 -20.66
C LYS A 284 -19.07 17.30 -21.86
N PRO A 285 -18.17 17.10 -22.84
CA PRO A 285 -18.36 16.09 -23.87
C PRO A 285 -18.58 14.69 -23.26
N ALA A 286 -19.34 13.84 -23.95
CA ALA A 286 -19.55 12.46 -23.51
C ALA A 286 -18.23 11.67 -23.39
N SER A 287 -17.26 11.96 -24.26
CA SER A 287 -15.93 11.36 -24.21
C SER A 287 -15.22 11.74 -22.90
N GLY A 288 -14.81 10.74 -22.13
CA GLY A 288 -14.10 10.93 -20.87
C GLY A 288 -14.96 11.28 -19.65
N MET A 289 -16.26 11.56 -19.83
CA MET A 289 -17.18 11.87 -18.72
C MET A 289 -17.26 10.74 -17.68
N ALA A 290 -17.15 9.48 -18.12
CA ALA A 290 -17.13 8.33 -17.22
C ALA A 290 -15.98 8.38 -16.19
N SER A 291 -14.87 9.04 -16.51
CA SER A 291 -13.74 9.21 -15.59
C SER A 291 -13.97 10.29 -14.53
N MET A 292 -15.03 11.12 -14.67
CA MET A 292 -15.36 12.20 -13.73
C MET A 292 -15.87 11.70 -12.38
N LYS A 293 -16.09 10.38 -12.22
CA LYS A 293 -16.18 9.77 -10.88
C LYS A 293 -14.92 10.01 -10.04
N GLY A 294 -13.77 10.22 -10.68
CA GLY A 294 -12.49 10.50 -10.03
C GLY A 294 -12.29 11.97 -9.64
N ASP A 295 -13.27 12.85 -9.90
CA ASP A 295 -13.18 14.28 -9.59
C ASP A 295 -13.24 14.59 -8.07
N MET A 296 -13.41 13.52 -7.26
CA MET A 296 -13.25 13.50 -5.81
C MET A 296 -11.89 12.96 -5.33
N GLY A 297 -10.94 12.71 -6.24
CA GLY A 297 -9.64 12.11 -5.90
C GLY A 297 -8.82 12.91 -4.89
N GLY A 298 -8.96 14.24 -4.86
CA GLY A 298 -8.37 15.08 -3.83
C GLY A 298 -8.96 14.80 -2.43
N GLY A 299 -10.28 14.64 -2.35
CA GLY A 299 -10.99 14.23 -1.14
C GLY A 299 -10.59 12.83 -0.69
N ALA A 300 -10.48 11.87 -1.62
CA ALA A 300 -9.99 10.53 -1.33
C ALA A 300 -8.58 10.55 -0.73
N ALA A 301 -7.67 11.35 -1.32
CA ALA A 301 -6.31 11.52 -0.82
C ALA A 301 -6.28 12.14 0.57
N VAL A 302 -7.09 13.16 0.84
CA VAL A 302 -7.18 13.81 2.16
C VAL A 302 -7.74 12.86 3.22
N LEU A 303 -8.82 12.12 2.92
CA LEU A 303 -9.39 11.13 3.84
C LEU A 303 -8.38 10.00 4.14
N SER A 304 -7.66 9.55 3.13
CA SER A 304 -6.61 8.54 3.27
C SER A 304 -5.43 9.04 4.10
N ALA A 305 -4.94 10.26 3.84
CA ALA A 305 -3.89 10.88 4.64
C ALA A 305 -4.32 11.03 6.11
N PHE A 306 -5.57 11.45 6.34
CA PHE A 306 -6.12 11.58 7.68
C PHE A 306 -6.19 10.22 8.41
N LYS A 307 -6.66 9.16 7.73
CA LYS A 307 -6.65 7.78 8.27
C LYS A 307 -5.23 7.34 8.66
N THR A 308 -4.24 7.57 7.79
CA THR A 308 -2.83 7.27 8.08
C THR A 308 -2.33 8.03 9.31
N ILE A 309 -2.67 9.32 9.42
CA ILE A 309 -2.29 10.16 10.57
C ILE A 309 -2.94 9.64 11.86
N SER A 310 -4.23 9.28 11.84
CA SER A 310 -4.91 8.76 13.03
C SER A 310 -4.37 7.40 13.47
N GLU A 311 -3.85 6.57 12.56
CA GLU A 311 -3.23 5.27 12.88
C GLU A 311 -1.82 5.43 13.43
N LEU A 312 -1.02 6.34 12.86
CA LEU A 312 0.37 6.58 13.27
C LEU A 312 0.50 7.48 14.50
N ALA A 313 -0.57 8.20 14.84
CA ALA A 313 -0.67 9.12 15.97
C ALA A 313 0.55 10.08 16.10
N PRO A 314 0.94 10.84 15.05
CA PRO A 314 2.05 11.76 15.14
C PRO A 314 1.73 12.93 16.07
N LYS A 315 2.76 13.55 16.63
CA LYS A 315 2.65 14.71 17.53
C LYS A 315 2.44 16.02 16.74
N ILE A 316 1.27 16.15 16.11
CA ILE A 316 0.82 17.34 15.36
C ILE A 316 -0.71 17.38 15.35
N ASN A 317 -1.32 18.57 15.34
CA ASN A 317 -2.75 18.72 15.14
C ASN A 317 -3.08 18.75 13.64
N VAL A 318 -4.11 18.03 13.19
CA VAL A 318 -4.45 17.96 11.76
C VAL A 318 -5.93 18.21 11.57
N ASN A 319 -6.28 19.11 10.67
CA ASN A 319 -7.65 19.29 10.20
C ASN A 319 -7.73 18.84 8.74
N ALA A 320 -8.79 18.13 8.40
CA ALA A 320 -9.07 17.71 7.04
C ALA A 320 -10.48 18.15 6.64
N VAL A 321 -10.62 18.75 5.47
CA VAL A 321 -11.90 19.25 4.95
C VAL A 321 -12.15 18.68 3.56
N CYS A 322 -13.37 18.17 3.35
CA CYS A 322 -13.87 17.75 2.04
C CYS A 322 -15.25 18.36 1.81
N ALA A 323 -15.37 19.21 0.79
CA ALA A 323 -16.66 19.75 0.35
C ALA A 323 -17.26 18.81 -0.69
N ALA A 324 -18.08 17.85 -0.24
CA ALA A 324 -18.60 16.78 -1.08
C ALA A 324 -19.95 17.16 -1.71
N THR A 325 -20.02 17.08 -3.04
CA THR A 325 -21.25 17.33 -3.82
C THR A 325 -21.13 16.68 -5.20
N ASP A 326 -22.23 16.61 -5.93
CA ASP A 326 -22.17 16.48 -7.39
C ASP A 326 -22.21 17.85 -8.06
N ASN A 327 -21.69 17.92 -9.28
CA ASN A 327 -21.94 19.01 -10.22
C ASN A 327 -22.79 18.47 -11.38
N MET A 328 -24.05 18.87 -11.42
CA MET A 328 -25.11 18.32 -12.30
C MET A 328 -25.73 19.39 -13.19
#